data_AF-A0A2M7CK67-F1
#
_entry.id   AF-A0A2M7CK67-F1
#
_cell.length_a   1.000
_cell.length_b   1.000
_cell.length_c   1.000
_cell.angle_alpha   90.00
_cell.angle_beta   90.00
_cell.angle_gamma   90.00
#
_symmetry.space_group_name_H-M   'P 1'
#
loop_
_entity.id
_entity.type
_entity.pdbx_description
1 polymer ?
#
loop_
_entity_poly.entity_id
_entity_poly.type
_entity_poly.pdbx_seq_one_letter_code
_entity_poly.pdbx_strand_id
1 'polypeptide(L)'
;MNAKTILTAILSAVFLIGLTSVCLSPVQAQSATSTATYDPFAEPPLPKRPTQLELGRHTFWHHCMPCHGDAGQGFTDEFRLQWEPDHQNCWARGCHSGRYADDSFPIPTVVPPLAGVGLLARYPPDSLFEYLRATHPPQDPGLLTDDEYRALIAFLYDLDDAPLPAENVTATPTPSAAPLASPTPTPSLLPLNEPIPSFGLWLFLVSILILTLLLFARRTRRG
;
A
#
# COMPACT_ATOMS: atom_id res chain seq x y z
N MET A 1 26.40 18.16 58.67
CA MET A 1 25.84 16.86 58.23
C MET A 1 26.81 15.78 58.65
N ASN A 2 26.36 14.74 59.38
CA ASN A 2 27.26 13.70 59.87
C ASN A 2 27.44 12.59 58.83
N ALA A 3 28.55 11.86 58.87
CA ALA A 3 28.91 10.85 57.85
C ALA A 3 27.83 9.76 57.69
N LYS A 4 27.05 9.48 58.74
CA LYS A 4 25.92 8.54 58.71
C LYS A 4 24.79 9.03 57.82
N THR A 5 24.41 10.32 57.90
CA THR A 5 23.39 10.91 57.01
C THR A 5 23.78 10.90 55.52
N ILE A 6 25.07 11.01 55.19
CA ILE A 6 25.55 10.99 53.80
C ILE A 6 25.49 9.57 53.23
N LEU A 7 25.90 8.57 54.01
CA LEU A 7 25.90 7.17 53.58
C LEU A 7 24.47 6.63 53.35
N THR A 8 23.52 7.00 54.21
CA THR A 8 22.11 6.63 54.03
C THR A 8 21.49 7.25 52.78
N ALA A 9 21.81 8.51 52.46
CA ALA A 9 21.30 9.17 51.26
C ALA A 9 21.81 8.52 49.96
N ILE A 10 23.09 8.09 49.94
CA ILE A 10 23.69 7.41 48.79
C ILE A 10 23.06 6.03 48.57
N LEU A 11 22.87 5.24 49.64
CA LEU A 11 22.24 3.92 49.55
C LEU A 11 20.79 4.00 49.06
N SER A 12 20.02 5.00 49.52
CA SER A 12 18.65 5.23 49.04
C SER A 12 18.60 5.63 47.56
N ALA A 13 19.53 6.47 47.10
CA ALA A 13 19.60 6.87 45.69
C ALA A 13 19.97 5.70 44.76
N VAL A 14 20.92 4.86 45.16
CA VAL A 14 21.30 3.67 44.39
C VAL A 14 20.17 2.65 44.33
N PHE A 15 19.42 2.48 45.42
CA PHE A 15 18.25 1.58 45.45
C PHE A 15 17.11 2.08 44.55
N LEU A 16 16.84 3.40 44.51
CA LEU A 16 15.85 3.97 43.59
C LEU A 16 16.24 3.81 42.12
N ILE A 17 17.52 4.01 41.78
CA ILE A 17 18.03 3.86 40.39
C ILE A 17 18.03 2.39 39.96
N GLY A 18 18.26 1.46 40.89
CA GLY A 18 18.19 0.03 40.65
C GLY A 18 16.78 -0.47 40.32
N LEU A 19 15.75 0.06 41.00
CA LEU A 19 14.35 -0.35 40.76
C LEU A 19 13.81 0.12 39.39
N THR A 20 14.26 1.26 38.87
CA THR A 20 13.80 1.75 37.56
C THR A 20 14.32 0.92 36.37
N SER A 21 15.41 0.15 36.56
CA SER A 21 16.03 -0.64 35.49
C SER A 21 15.39 -2.02 35.26
N VAL A 22 14.53 -2.49 36.16
CA VAL A 22 13.94 -3.85 36.08
C VAL A 22 12.62 -3.89 35.28
N CYS A 23 12.04 -2.74 34.93
CA CYS A 23 10.78 -2.68 34.16
C CYS A 23 10.95 -2.34 32.68
N LEU A 24 12.17 -2.15 32.17
CA LEU A 24 12.37 -2.05 30.72
C LEU A 24 12.41 -3.46 30.13
N SER A 25 11.23 -3.97 29.76
CA SER A 25 11.16 -5.05 28.80
C SER A 25 11.99 -4.66 27.58
N PRO A 26 12.83 -5.55 27.02
CA PRO A 26 13.40 -5.30 25.72
C PRO A 26 12.23 -5.12 24.75
N VAL A 27 12.01 -3.89 24.28
CA VAL A 27 11.21 -3.68 23.08
C VAL A 27 11.94 -4.46 22.01
N GLN A 28 11.38 -5.63 21.69
CA GLN A 28 11.84 -6.44 20.58
C GLN A 28 11.71 -5.53 19.36
N ALA A 29 12.84 -5.05 18.84
CA ALA A 29 12.87 -4.33 17.59
C ALA A 29 12.28 -5.31 16.57
N GLN A 30 11.00 -5.10 16.21
CA GLN A 30 10.40 -5.77 15.08
C GLN A 30 11.33 -5.48 13.92
N SER A 31 11.96 -6.54 13.40
CA SER A 31 12.70 -6.47 12.15
C SER A 31 11.81 -5.73 11.18
N ALA A 32 12.27 -4.57 10.72
CA ALA A 32 11.53 -3.77 9.76
C ALA A 32 11.14 -4.71 8.62
N THR A 33 9.85 -5.05 8.54
CA THR A 33 9.31 -5.71 7.36
C THR A 33 9.70 -4.81 6.22
N SER A 34 10.49 -5.34 5.28
CA SER A 34 10.80 -4.66 4.02
C SER A 34 9.49 -4.06 3.52
N THR A 35 9.36 -2.73 3.58
CA THR A 35 8.29 -2.00 2.90
C THR A 35 8.53 -2.25 1.43
N ALA A 36 7.93 -3.33 0.91
CA ALA A 36 7.78 -3.51 -0.52
C ALA A 36 7.26 -2.18 -1.06
N THR A 37 7.98 -1.61 -2.04
CA THR A 37 7.54 -0.41 -2.72
C THR A 37 6.13 -0.69 -3.23
N TYR A 38 5.16 0.13 -2.81
CA TYR A 38 3.79 0.02 -3.26
C TYR A 38 3.76 0.23 -4.79
N ASP A 39 3.23 -0.74 -5.50
CA ASP A 39 2.99 -0.68 -6.94
C ASP A 39 1.48 -0.81 -7.17
N PRO A 40 0.78 0.28 -7.56
CA PRO A 40 -0.66 0.24 -7.80
C PRO A 40 -1.02 -0.64 -9.01
N PHE A 41 -0.09 -0.89 -9.92
CA PHE A 41 -0.32 -1.71 -11.12
C PHE A 41 -0.01 -3.19 -10.89
N ALA A 42 0.46 -3.58 -9.70
CA ALA A 42 0.55 -4.97 -9.32
C ALA A 42 -0.87 -5.52 -9.08
N GLU A 43 -1.23 -6.59 -9.80
CA GLU A 43 -2.53 -7.25 -9.66
C GLU A 43 -2.75 -7.69 -8.20
N PRO A 44 -3.85 -7.27 -7.55
CA PRO A 44 -4.16 -7.70 -6.20
C PRO A 44 -4.38 -9.22 -6.15
N PRO A 45 -3.87 -9.91 -5.11
CA PRO A 45 -4.06 -11.36 -5.01
C PRO A 45 -5.54 -11.70 -4.91
N LEU A 46 -5.98 -12.66 -5.73
CA LEU A 46 -7.33 -13.19 -5.74
C LEU A 46 -7.30 -14.71 -5.48
N PRO A 47 -7.59 -15.18 -4.25
CA PRO A 47 -7.56 -16.61 -3.94
C PRO A 47 -8.73 -17.35 -4.61
N LYS A 48 -8.64 -18.68 -4.72
CA LYS A 48 -9.69 -19.53 -5.34
C LYS A 48 -11.10 -19.39 -4.72
N ARG A 49 -11.17 -18.93 -3.47
CA ARG A 49 -12.41 -18.67 -2.74
C ARG A 49 -12.27 -17.29 -2.09
N PRO A 50 -12.44 -16.21 -2.88
CA PRO A 50 -12.24 -14.86 -2.39
C PRO A 50 -13.37 -14.47 -1.43
N THR A 51 -13.04 -13.63 -0.46
CA THR A 51 -14.04 -12.84 0.25
C THR A 51 -14.68 -11.82 -0.70
N GLN A 52 -15.82 -11.27 -0.32
CA GLN A 52 -16.49 -10.21 -1.10
C GLN A 52 -15.57 -8.99 -1.29
N LEU A 53 -14.79 -8.62 -0.27
CA LEU A 53 -13.87 -7.49 -0.33
C LEU A 53 -12.67 -7.77 -1.25
N GLU A 54 -12.11 -8.98 -1.22
CA GLU A 54 -11.02 -9.37 -2.12
C GLU A 54 -11.45 -9.39 -3.58
N LEU A 55 -12.65 -9.93 -3.86
CA LEU A 55 -13.23 -9.89 -5.20
C LEU A 55 -13.48 -8.44 -5.63
N GLY A 56 -14.11 -7.63 -4.79
CA GLY A 56 -14.38 -6.22 -5.08
C GLY A 56 -13.13 -5.40 -5.36
N ARG A 57 -12.05 -5.61 -4.58
CA ARG A 57 -10.75 -4.99 -4.80
C ARG A 57 -10.14 -5.37 -6.14
N HIS A 58 -10.20 -6.65 -6.51
CA HIS A 58 -9.70 -7.14 -7.80
C HIS A 58 -10.52 -6.57 -8.96
N THR A 59 -11.85 -6.60 -8.86
CA THR A 59 -12.77 -5.99 -9.83
C THR A 59 -12.51 -4.50 -10.00
N PHE A 60 -12.32 -3.76 -8.90
CA PHE A 60 -11.98 -2.34 -8.92
C PHE A 60 -10.64 -2.09 -9.63
N TRP A 61 -9.60 -2.84 -9.26
CA TRP A 61 -8.27 -2.73 -9.88
C TRP A 61 -8.34 -2.95 -11.39
N HIS A 62 -9.10 -3.96 -11.83
CA HIS A 62 -9.16 -4.32 -13.24
C HIS A 62 -10.01 -3.35 -14.08
N HIS A 63 -11.15 -2.90 -13.55
CA HIS A 63 -12.16 -2.19 -14.34
C HIS A 63 -12.33 -0.71 -14.01
N CYS A 64 -11.92 -0.26 -12.82
CA CYS A 64 -12.23 1.07 -12.31
C CYS A 64 -10.96 1.91 -12.10
N MET A 65 -9.93 1.32 -11.49
CA MET A 65 -8.66 1.99 -11.17
C MET A 65 -8.03 2.71 -12.36
N PRO A 66 -8.05 2.18 -13.60
CA PRO A 66 -7.41 2.89 -14.71
C PRO A 66 -7.95 4.30 -14.96
N CYS A 67 -9.20 4.54 -14.60
CA CYS A 67 -9.84 5.85 -14.68
C CYS A 67 -9.93 6.54 -13.31
N HIS A 68 -10.25 5.81 -12.24
CA HIS A 68 -10.58 6.39 -10.94
C HIS A 68 -9.42 6.45 -9.94
N GLY A 69 -8.23 6.00 -10.32
CA GLY A 69 -7.07 5.98 -9.44
C GLY A 69 -7.05 4.77 -8.50
N ASP A 70 -5.87 4.47 -7.99
CA ASP A 70 -5.57 3.37 -7.05
C ASP A 70 -6.21 3.54 -5.67
N ALA A 71 -6.40 4.79 -5.24
CA ALA A 71 -7.07 5.15 -3.99
C ALA A 71 -8.49 5.70 -4.23
N GLY A 72 -9.03 5.60 -5.45
CA GLY A 72 -10.32 6.20 -5.80
C GLY A 72 -10.31 7.72 -5.80
N GLN A 73 -9.15 8.36 -5.92
CA GLN A 73 -8.96 9.82 -5.94
C GLN A 73 -9.39 10.49 -7.25
N GLY A 74 -9.82 9.70 -8.25
CA GLY A 74 -10.12 10.16 -9.60
C GLY A 74 -8.86 10.20 -10.47
N PHE A 75 -9.02 10.64 -11.72
CA PHE A 75 -7.92 10.70 -12.69
C PHE A 75 -7.05 11.94 -12.49
N THR A 76 -6.28 11.94 -11.40
CA THR A 76 -5.35 13.01 -11.05
C THR A 76 -4.08 12.97 -11.90
N ASP A 77 -3.37 14.09 -12.04
CA ASP A 77 -2.07 14.11 -12.72
C ASP A 77 -1.04 13.24 -11.98
N GLU A 78 -1.10 13.23 -10.65
CA GLU A 78 -0.24 12.39 -9.80
C GLU A 78 -0.42 10.90 -10.08
N PHE A 79 -1.65 10.42 -10.26
CA PHE A 79 -1.90 9.03 -10.66
C PHE A 79 -1.53 8.78 -12.12
N ARG A 80 -1.92 9.69 -13.02
CA ARG A 80 -1.67 9.57 -14.46
C ARG A 80 -0.18 9.48 -14.81
N LEU A 81 0.68 10.20 -14.08
CA LEU A 81 2.13 10.18 -14.29
C LEU A 81 2.81 8.88 -13.82
N GLN A 82 2.10 8.00 -13.11
CA GLN A 82 2.62 6.68 -12.73
C GLN A 82 2.51 5.65 -13.85
N TRP A 83 1.63 5.88 -14.83
CA TRP A 83 1.54 5.04 -16.03
C TRP A 83 2.83 5.10 -16.85
N GLU A 84 3.06 4.06 -17.64
CA GLU A 84 4.12 4.05 -18.65
C GLU A 84 4.03 5.30 -19.55
N PRO A 85 5.16 5.94 -19.93
CA PRO A 85 5.16 7.26 -20.57
C PRO A 85 4.25 7.39 -21.81
N ASP A 86 4.06 6.32 -22.57
CA ASP A 86 3.20 6.26 -23.75
C ASP A 86 1.70 6.13 -23.42
N HIS A 87 1.35 5.70 -22.20
CA HIS A 87 -0.03 5.54 -21.71
C HIS A 87 -0.50 6.71 -20.83
N GLN A 88 0.36 7.70 -20.55
CA GLN A 88 -0.01 8.86 -19.72
C GLN A 88 -1.00 9.83 -20.39
N ASN A 89 -1.25 9.69 -21.70
CA ASN A 89 -2.26 10.47 -22.42
C ASN A 89 -3.38 9.56 -22.94
N CYS A 90 -4.40 9.33 -22.10
CA CYS A 90 -5.53 8.46 -22.44
C CYS A 90 -6.30 8.91 -23.69
N TRP A 91 -6.25 10.19 -24.06
CA TRP A 91 -6.94 10.72 -25.26
C TRP A 91 -6.06 10.73 -26.51
N ALA A 92 -4.86 10.15 -26.44
CA ALA A 92 -4.03 9.95 -27.62
C ALA A 92 -4.77 9.14 -28.69
N ARG A 93 -4.37 9.33 -29.94
CA ARG A 93 -4.93 8.59 -31.09
C ARG A 93 -4.69 7.10 -30.90
N GLY A 94 -5.74 6.30 -31.02
CA GLY A 94 -5.70 4.84 -30.80
C GLY A 94 -6.01 4.40 -29.37
N CYS A 95 -6.22 5.33 -28.43
CA CYS A 95 -6.60 5.03 -27.03
C CYS A 95 -8.07 5.37 -26.76
N HIS A 96 -8.40 6.60 -26.34
CA HIS A 96 -9.78 7.07 -26.05
C HIS A 96 -10.15 8.37 -26.77
N SER A 97 -9.55 8.62 -27.94
CA SER A 97 -9.75 9.85 -28.73
C SER A 97 -11.16 10.03 -29.36
N GLY A 98 -12.09 9.11 -29.09
CA GLY A 98 -13.51 9.26 -29.46
C GLY A 98 -13.89 8.79 -30.87
N ARG A 99 -13.04 8.02 -31.56
CA ARG A 99 -13.41 7.34 -32.80
C ARG A 99 -13.64 5.85 -32.53
N TYR A 100 -14.90 5.44 -32.47
CA TYR A 100 -15.30 4.02 -32.33
C TYR A 100 -14.72 3.07 -33.40
N ALA A 101 -14.08 3.58 -34.45
CA ALA A 101 -13.56 2.81 -35.57
C ALA A 101 -12.33 1.93 -35.25
N ASP A 102 -11.71 2.07 -34.08
CA ASP A 102 -10.43 1.42 -33.73
C ASP A 102 -10.47 0.74 -32.33
N ASP A 103 -11.61 0.17 -31.92
CA ASP A 103 -11.85 -0.33 -30.54
C ASP A 103 -11.69 0.74 -29.43
N SER A 104 -11.55 2.02 -29.82
CA SER A 104 -11.51 3.16 -28.90
C SER A 104 -12.92 3.65 -28.55
N PHE A 105 -13.15 3.96 -27.28
CA PHE A 105 -14.36 4.65 -26.82
C PHE A 105 -13.98 5.99 -26.19
N PRO A 106 -14.78 7.05 -26.36
CA PRO A 106 -14.51 8.33 -25.72
C PRO A 106 -14.65 8.21 -24.19
N ILE A 107 -13.70 8.79 -23.46
CA ILE A 107 -13.81 8.95 -22.00
C ILE A 107 -13.86 10.44 -21.63
N PRO A 108 -14.54 10.81 -20.53
CA PRO A 108 -14.53 12.17 -20.02
C PRO A 108 -13.11 12.65 -19.73
N THR A 109 -12.85 13.95 -19.94
CA THR A 109 -11.57 14.59 -19.56
C THR A 109 -11.43 14.82 -18.06
N VAL A 110 -12.52 14.63 -17.32
CA VAL A 110 -12.57 14.73 -15.86
C VAL A 110 -13.22 13.46 -15.35
N VAL A 111 -12.45 12.63 -14.64
CA VAL A 111 -12.95 11.44 -13.96
C VAL A 111 -13.02 11.74 -12.46
N PRO A 112 -14.21 11.66 -11.84
CA PRO A 112 -14.39 12.06 -10.46
C PRO A 112 -13.77 11.05 -9.47
N PRO A 113 -13.47 11.48 -8.24
CA PRO A 113 -13.14 10.59 -7.15
C PRO A 113 -14.33 9.67 -6.79
N LEU A 114 -14.00 8.45 -6.40
CA LEU A 114 -14.91 7.43 -5.86
C LEU A 114 -14.76 7.24 -4.34
N ALA A 115 -13.71 7.80 -3.74
CA ALA A 115 -13.47 7.78 -2.31
C ALA A 115 -13.26 9.20 -1.77
N GLY A 116 -13.73 9.42 -0.54
CA GLY A 116 -13.58 10.67 0.20
C GLY A 116 -14.74 10.89 1.15
N VAL A 117 -14.43 11.26 2.40
CA VAL A 117 -15.38 11.37 3.53
C VAL A 117 -16.81 11.73 3.12
N GLY A 118 -17.70 10.74 3.21
CA GLY A 118 -19.15 10.89 3.01
C GLY A 118 -19.60 10.96 1.56
N LEU A 119 -18.75 10.59 0.58
CA LEU A 119 -19.12 10.52 -0.81
C LEU A 119 -20.20 9.44 -1.03
N LEU A 120 -19.98 8.23 -0.51
CA LEU A 120 -20.87 7.09 -0.73
C LEU A 120 -22.07 7.07 0.20
N ALA A 121 -22.07 7.85 1.28
CA ALA A 121 -23.20 7.99 2.19
C ALA A 121 -24.50 8.49 1.48
N ARG A 122 -24.37 9.12 0.31
CA ARG A 122 -25.50 9.64 -0.48
C ARG A 122 -26.04 8.66 -1.52
N TYR A 123 -25.38 7.53 -1.74
CA TYR A 123 -25.75 6.56 -2.78
C TYR A 123 -26.13 5.23 -2.13
N PRO A 124 -27.43 4.92 -1.98
CA PRO A 124 -27.85 3.63 -1.45
C PRO A 124 -27.27 2.48 -2.28
N PRO A 125 -26.84 1.35 -1.67
CA PRO A 125 -26.17 0.27 -2.40
C PRO A 125 -26.95 -0.25 -3.61
N ASP A 126 -28.27 -0.41 -3.51
CA ASP A 126 -29.08 -0.90 -4.64
C ASP A 126 -29.15 0.12 -5.78
N SER A 127 -29.24 1.41 -5.46
CA SER A 127 -29.19 2.45 -6.50
C SER A 127 -27.81 2.52 -7.16
N LEU A 128 -26.74 2.31 -6.39
CA LEU A 128 -25.38 2.23 -6.92
C LEU A 128 -25.19 0.99 -7.80
N PHE A 129 -25.77 -0.15 -7.42
CA PHE A 129 -25.80 -1.37 -8.23
C PHE A 129 -26.45 -1.13 -9.59
N GLU A 130 -27.67 -0.60 -9.61
CA GLU A 130 -28.38 -0.31 -10.85
C GLU A 130 -27.61 0.68 -11.73
N TYR A 131 -27.04 1.73 -11.12
CA TYR A 131 -26.22 2.71 -11.84
C TYR A 131 -24.97 2.07 -12.46
N LEU A 132 -24.19 1.32 -11.68
CA LEU A 132 -22.96 0.68 -12.16
C LEU A 132 -23.28 -0.35 -13.24
N ARG A 133 -24.31 -1.18 -13.07
CA ARG A 133 -24.73 -2.15 -14.08
C ARG A 133 -25.13 -1.49 -15.40
N ALA A 134 -25.81 -0.35 -15.34
CA ALA A 134 -26.28 0.35 -16.53
C ALA A 134 -25.21 1.17 -17.25
N THR A 135 -24.11 1.53 -16.58
CA THR A 135 -23.16 2.54 -17.09
C THR A 135 -21.69 2.14 -17.05
N HIS A 136 -21.33 1.11 -16.29
CA HIS A 136 -19.95 0.69 -16.05
C HIS A 136 -19.74 -0.80 -16.34
N PRO A 137 -18.55 -1.18 -16.84
CA PRO A 137 -17.51 -0.30 -17.36
C PRO A 137 -17.97 0.47 -18.62
N PRO A 138 -17.51 1.72 -18.87
CA PRO A 138 -18.03 2.56 -19.95
C PRO A 138 -17.85 1.96 -21.36
N GLN A 139 -16.89 1.06 -21.54
CA GLN A 139 -16.68 0.32 -22.79
C GLN A 139 -17.71 -0.78 -23.03
N ASP A 140 -18.26 -1.36 -21.96
CA ASP A 140 -19.18 -2.49 -22.01
C ASP A 140 -20.09 -2.54 -20.76
N PRO A 141 -21.12 -1.67 -20.68
CA PRO A 141 -22.01 -1.63 -19.53
C PRO A 141 -22.75 -2.95 -19.34
N GLY A 142 -22.73 -3.47 -18.11
CA GLY A 142 -23.35 -4.74 -17.76
C GLY A 142 -22.45 -5.96 -17.96
N LEU A 143 -21.17 -5.77 -18.28
CA LEU A 143 -20.17 -6.83 -18.44
C LEU A 143 -20.01 -7.71 -17.18
N LEU A 144 -20.11 -7.12 -15.99
CA LEU A 144 -19.88 -7.84 -14.73
C LEU A 144 -21.13 -8.62 -14.30
N THR A 145 -20.91 -9.69 -13.56
CA THR A 145 -21.98 -10.44 -12.91
C THR A 145 -22.58 -9.65 -11.74
N ASP A 146 -23.80 -10.01 -11.33
CA ASP A 146 -24.46 -9.38 -10.17
C ASP A 146 -23.61 -9.51 -8.88
N ASP A 147 -22.94 -10.65 -8.69
CA ASP A 147 -22.04 -10.89 -7.55
C ASP A 147 -20.80 -9.98 -7.60
N GLU A 148 -20.21 -9.77 -8.76
CA GLU A 148 -19.06 -8.86 -8.95
C GLU A 148 -19.45 -7.40 -8.73
N TYR A 149 -20.61 -6.95 -9.20
CA TYR A 149 -21.11 -5.60 -8.89
C TYR A 149 -21.32 -5.41 -7.40
N ARG A 150 -21.91 -6.39 -6.70
CA ARG A 150 -22.11 -6.32 -5.24
C ARG A 150 -20.77 -6.34 -4.49
N ALA A 151 -19.80 -7.11 -4.97
CA ALA A 151 -18.45 -7.14 -4.40
C ALA A 151 -17.73 -5.79 -4.60
N LEU A 152 -17.83 -5.22 -5.80
CA LEU A 152 -17.29 -3.89 -6.11
C LEU A 152 -17.90 -2.82 -5.20
N ILE A 153 -19.22 -2.81 -5.01
CA ILE A 153 -19.88 -1.87 -4.10
C ILE A 153 -19.38 -2.05 -2.67
N ALA A 154 -19.24 -3.28 -2.19
CA ALA A 154 -18.71 -3.51 -0.86
C ALA A 154 -17.29 -2.94 -0.69
N PHE A 155 -16.44 -3.11 -1.70
CA PHE A 155 -15.10 -2.53 -1.72
C PHE A 155 -15.12 -0.99 -1.80
N LEU A 156 -16.02 -0.39 -2.57
CA LEU A 156 -16.12 1.08 -2.64
C LEU A 156 -16.48 1.68 -1.27
N TYR A 157 -17.38 1.05 -0.52
CA TYR A 157 -17.71 1.49 0.84
C TYR A 157 -16.54 1.33 1.81
N ASP A 158 -15.79 0.21 1.72
CA ASP A 158 -14.55 0.02 2.47
C ASP A 158 -13.51 1.10 2.14
N LEU A 159 -13.36 1.43 0.86
CA LEU A 159 -12.46 2.47 0.36
C LEU A 159 -12.86 3.88 0.85
N ASP A 160 -14.16 4.15 1.03
CA ASP A 160 -14.70 5.42 1.55
C ASP A 160 -14.73 5.48 3.09
N ASP A 161 -14.30 4.42 3.79
CA ASP A 161 -14.46 4.23 5.24
C ASP A 161 -15.93 4.37 5.69
N ALA A 162 -16.86 3.96 4.82
CA ALA A 162 -18.30 4.05 5.02
C ALA A 162 -18.89 2.68 5.43
N PRO A 163 -19.78 2.62 6.43
CA PRO A 163 -20.40 1.37 6.81
C PRO A 163 -21.39 0.90 5.74
N LEU A 164 -21.23 -0.34 5.28
CA LEU A 164 -22.27 -1.01 4.51
C LEU A 164 -23.49 -1.32 5.41
N PRO A 165 -24.73 -1.15 4.91
CA PRO A 165 -25.91 -1.68 5.59
C PRO A 165 -25.76 -3.18 5.83
N ALA A 166 -26.10 -3.65 7.04
CA ALA A 166 -25.87 -5.03 7.49
C ALA A 166 -26.49 -6.11 6.58
N GLU A 167 -27.56 -5.77 5.87
CA GLU A 167 -28.26 -6.64 4.92
C GLU A 167 -27.43 -6.98 3.67
N ASN A 168 -26.38 -6.19 3.37
CA ASN A 168 -25.57 -6.33 2.17
C ASN A 168 -24.21 -7.02 2.38
N VAL A 169 -23.90 -7.42 3.62
CA VAL A 169 -22.58 -7.96 4.02
C VAL A 169 -22.49 -9.50 3.85
N THR A 170 -23.59 -10.20 3.56
CA THR A 170 -23.67 -11.65 3.80
C THR A 170 -23.47 -12.56 2.58
N ALA A 171 -23.20 -12.03 1.39
CA ALA A 171 -23.00 -12.87 0.21
C ALA A 171 -21.54 -13.33 0.10
N THR A 172 -21.28 -14.61 0.37
CA THR A 172 -20.04 -15.24 -0.09
C THR A 172 -20.13 -15.32 -1.63
N PRO A 173 -19.20 -14.71 -2.38
CA PRO A 173 -19.29 -14.72 -3.83
C PRO A 173 -19.25 -16.16 -4.33
N THR A 174 -20.17 -16.51 -5.22
CA THR A 174 -20.08 -17.79 -5.93
C THR A 174 -18.89 -17.70 -6.88
N PRO A 175 -17.94 -18.66 -6.87
CA PRO A 175 -16.81 -18.60 -7.79
C PRO A 175 -17.31 -18.55 -9.23
N SER A 176 -17.11 -17.39 -9.87
CA SER A 176 -17.41 -17.17 -11.28
C SER A 176 -16.55 -18.13 -12.10
N ALA A 177 -17.20 -18.92 -12.98
CA ALA A 177 -16.51 -19.84 -13.87
C ALA A 177 -15.67 -19.03 -14.87
N ALA A 178 -14.36 -19.01 -14.64
CA ALA A 178 -13.38 -18.28 -15.43
C ALA A 178 -13.53 -18.51 -16.95
N PRO A 179 -13.39 -17.48 -17.79
CA PRO A 179 -13.10 -17.67 -19.21
C PRO A 179 -11.74 -18.37 -19.38
N LEU A 180 -11.67 -19.29 -20.35
CA LEU A 180 -10.48 -20.08 -20.65
C LEU A 180 -9.23 -19.21 -20.90
N ALA A 181 -8.21 -19.47 -20.09
CA ALA A 181 -6.76 -19.45 -20.36
C ALA A 181 -6.21 -18.53 -21.47
N SER A 182 -5.34 -17.60 -21.05
CA SER A 182 -4.15 -17.23 -21.83
C SER A 182 -2.89 -17.59 -21.02
N PRO A 183 -1.82 -18.11 -21.67
CA PRO A 183 -0.65 -18.62 -20.96
C PRO A 183 0.24 -17.47 -20.45
N THR A 184 0.37 -17.35 -19.14
CA THR A 184 1.39 -16.49 -18.52
C THR A 184 2.77 -17.13 -18.69
N PRO A 185 3.80 -16.40 -19.18
CA PRO A 185 5.17 -16.89 -19.20
C PRO A 185 5.73 -17.00 -17.78
N THR A 186 6.36 -18.13 -17.50
CA THR A 186 7.09 -18.44 -16.26
C THR A 186 8.18 -17.40 -15.98
N PRO A 187 8.15 -16.64 -14.87
CA PRO A 187 9.33 -15.91 -14.43
C PRO A 187 10.36 -16.89 -13.86
N SER A 188 11.52 -16.94 -14.50
CA SER A 188 12.68 -17.70 -14.04
C SER A 188 13.33 -16.95 -12.87
N LEU A 189 13.13 -17.43 -11.65
CA LEU A 189 13.78 -16.90 -10.46
C LEU A 189 15.23 -17.38 -10.41
N LEU A 190 16.17 -16.54 -10.85
CA LEU A 190 17.58 -16.66 -10.46
C LEU A 190 17.78 -15.90 -9.14
N PRO A 191 18.26 -16.53 -8.06
CA PRO A 191 18.70 -15.78 -6.89
C PRO A 191 20.01 -15.06 -7.21
N LEU A 192 19.92 -13.73 -7.35
CA LEU A 192 21.07 -12.82 -7.43
C LEU A 192 21.60 -12.61 -6.01
N ASN A 193 22.53 -13.46 -5.58
CA ASN A 193 23.21 -13.31 -4.30
C ASN A 193 24.46 -12.43 -4.51
N GLU A 194 24.26 -11.11 -4.61
CA GLU A 194 25.36 -10.15 -4.60
C GLU A 194 25.77 -9.83 -3.15
N PRO A 195 27.04 -10.00 -2.76
CA PRO A 195 27.50 -9.62 -1.43
C PRO A 195 27.46 -8.09 -1.29
N ILE A 196 26.68 -7.60 -0.33
CA ILE A 196 26.66 -6.19 0.07
C ILE A 196 28.08 -5.75 0.43
N PRO A 197 28.66 -4.73 -0.24
CA PRO A 197 30.01 -4.29 0.07
C PRO A 197 30.04 -3.60 1.44
N SER A 198 30.92 -4.07 2.32
CA SER A 198 31.06 -3.70 3.73
C SER A 198 31.70 -2.32 3.98
N PHE A 199 31.41 -1.33 3.13
CA PHE A 199 32.00 0.01 3.20
C PHE A 199 31.82 0.70 4.56
N GLY A 200 30.71 0.42 5.27
CA GLY A 200 30.44 1.01 6.59
C GLY A 200 31.38 0.54 7.72
N LEU A 201 31.79 -0.73 7.72
CA LEU A 201 32.66 -1.29 8.77
C LEU A 201 34.08 -0.71 8.68
N TRP A 202 34.58 -0.53 7.44
CA TRP A 202 35.91 0.01 7.20
C TRP A 202 36.05 1.47 7.66
N LEU A 203 35.05 2.32 7.39
CA LEU A 203 35.06 3.71 7.85
C LEU A 203 35.03 3.81 9.39
N PHE A 204 34.30 2.91 10.05
CA PHE A 204 34.27 2.84 11.51
C PHE A 204 35.62 2.42 12.11
N LEU A 205 36.28 1.41 11.55
CA LEU A 205 37.60 0.98 12.03
C LEU A 205 38.69 2.04 11.78
N VAL A 206 38.65 2.72 10.64
CA VAL A 206 39.59 3.81 10.31
C VAL A 206 39.41 5.00 11.25
N SER A 207 38.17 5.38 11.59
CA SER A 207 37.91 6.49 12.52
C SER A 207 38.37 6.19 13.95
N ILE A 208 38.19 4.96 14.44
CA ILE A 208 38.73 4.51 15.73
C ILE A 208 40.27 4.57 15.75
N LEU A 209 40.92 4.11 14.68
CA LEU A 209 42.38 4.14 14.56
C LEU A 209 42.92 5.57 14.55
N ILE A 210 42.28 6.48 13.80
CA ILE A 210 42.68 7.90 13.77
C ILE A 210 42.52 8.54 15.15
N LEU A 211 41.39 8.28 15.83
CA LEU A 211 41.13 8.84 17.16
C LEU A 211 42.16 8.35 18.19
N THR A 212 42.48 7.06 18.19
CA THR A 212 43.50 6.49 19.10
C THR A 212 44.89 7.07 18.86
N LEU A 213 45.30 7.25 17.59
CA LEU A 213 46.57 7.90 17.26
C LEU A 213 46.62 9.36 17.71
N LEU A 214 45.53 10.11 17.54
CA LEU A 214 45.44 11.51 17.99
C LEU A 214 45.52 11.63 19.52
N LEU A 215 44.88 10.73 20.25
CA LEU A 215 44.95 10.68 21.72
C LEU A 215 46.36 10.31 22.19
N PHE A 216 47.03 9.38 21.52
CA PHE A 216 48.42 9.00 21.82
C PHE A 216 49.39 10.16 21.56
N ALA A 217 49.28 10.82 20.40
CA ALA A 217 50.10 11.97 20.05
C ALA A 217 49.88 13.18 21.00
N ARG A 218 48.66 13.36 21.51
CA ARG A 218 48.38 14.37 22.55
C ARG A 218 49.00 14.01 23.90
N ARG A 219 49.08 12.73 24.23
CA ARG A 219 49.70 12.26 25.48
C ARG A 219 51.22 12.42 25.45
N THR A 220 51.87 12.14 24.31
CA THR A 220 53.33 12.28 24.16
C THR A 220 53.79 13.73 24.09
N ARG A 221 52.95 14.69 23.66
CA ARG A 221 53.28 16.13 23.69
C ARG A 221 53.10 16.81 25.05
N ARG A 222 52.52 16.12 26.04
CA ARG A 222 52.25 16.68 27.38
C ARG A 222 53.17 16.14 28.48
N GLY A 223 54.16 15.30 28.13
CA GLY A 223 55.24 14.86 29.00
C GLY A 223 56.57 15.35 28.44
#